data_AF-A0A9D1G5D6-F1
#
_entry.id   AF-A0A9D1G5D6-F1
#
_cell.length_a   1.000
_cell.length_b   1.000
_cell.length_c   1.000
_cell.angle_alpha   90.00
_cell.angle_beta   90.00
_cell.angle_gamma   90.00
#
_symmetry.space_group_name_H-M   'P 1'
#
loop_
_entity.id
_entity.type
_entity.pdbx_description
1 polymer ?
#
loop_
_entity_poly.entity_id
_entity_poly.type
_entity_poly.pdbx_seq_one_letter_code
_entity_poly.pdbx_strand_id
1 'polypeptide(L)'
;MTKKGFFISPKYENIEINDRVGGGDSFASGLIWCMLSGCEDQAAVNFAAAYSALCHTIRNDWNLVSREEAESLAAGGDARVRR
;
A
#
# COMPACT_ATOMS: atom_id res chain seq x y z
N MET A 1 -14.06 2.77 -15.27
CA MET A 1 -14.49 3.89 -14.41
C MET A 1 -15.47 3.33 -13.38
N THR A 2 -15.28 3.57 -12.08
CA THR A 2 -16.22 3.07 -11.06
C THR A 2 -17.51 3.89 -11.10
N LYS A 3 -18.60 3.41 -10.48
CA LYS A 3 -19.84 4.19 -10.35
C LYS A 3 -19.64 5.53 -9.62
N LYS A 4 -18.58 5.64 -8.81
CA LYS A 4 -18.21 6.84 -8.04
C LYS A 4 -17.09 7.66 -8.68
N GLY A 5 -16.66 7.32 -9.91
CA GLY A 5 -15.57 8.01 -10.61
C GLY A 5 -14.21 7.33 -10.47
N PHE A 6 -13.16 8.13 -10.29
CA PHE A 6 -11.77 7.70 -10.10
C PHE A 6 -11.31 7.93 -8.67
N PHE A 7 -10.52 6.98 -8.17
CA PHE A 7 -9.83 7.08 -6.89
C PHE A 7 -8.33 7.12 -7.16
N ILE A 8 -7.63 8.04 -6.51
CA ILE A 8 -6.20 8.27 -6.72
C ILE A 8 -5.53 8.21 -5.36
N SER A 9 -4.52 7.36 -5.21
CA SER A 9 -3.73 7.31 -3.98
C SER A 9 -2.84 8.53 -3.84
N PRO A 10 -2.38 8.86 -2.62
CA PRO A 10 -1.22 9.73 -2.46
C PRO A 10 -0.02 9.22 -3.27
N LYS A 11 0.84 10.16 -3.66
CA LYS A 11 2.17 9.84 -4.18
C LYS A 11 3.12 9.75 -2.99
N TYR A 12 3.74 8.60 -2.80
CA TYR A 12 4.74 8.40 -1.74
C TYR A 12 6.11 8.83 -2.24
N GLU A 13 6.64 9.89 -1.66
CA GLU A 13 7.97 10.41 -1.95
C GLU A 13 9.00 9.83 -0.98
N ASN A 14 10.27 9.79 -1.39
CA ASN A 14 11.39 9.31 -0.56
C ASN A 14 11.26 7.85 -0.08
N ILE A 15 10.57 7.00 -0.84
CA ILE A 15 10.57 5.54 -0.64
C ILE A 15 11.94 5.00 -1.04
N GLU A 16 12.61 4.32 -0.12
CA GLU A 16 13.82 3.57 -0.43
C GLU A 16 13.45 2.29 -1.21
N ILE A 17 13.88 2.21 -2.48
CA ILE A 17 13.62 1.06 -3.33
C ILE A 17 14.81 0.11 -3.22
N ASN A 18 14.65 -0.94 -2.41
CA ASN A 18 15.58 -2.05 -2.28
C ASN A 18 15.30 -3.15 -3.32
N ASP A 19 14.04 -3.49 -3.55
CA ASP A 19 13.60 -4.47 -4.53
C ASP A 19 12.22 -4.09 -5.11
N ARG A 20 11.98 -4.36 -6.39
CA ARG A 20 10.70 -4.08 -7.05
C ARG A 20 9.81 -5.31 -7.21
N VAL A 21 10.35 -6.50 -6.99
CA VAL A 21 9.62 -7.77 -7.09
C VAL A 21 8.51 -7.78 -6.03
N GLY A 22 7.35 -8.34 -6.38
CA GLY A 22 6.19 -8.44 -5.47
C GLY A 22 5.41 -7.15 -5.21
N GLY A 23 5.83 -6.00 -5.74
CA GLY A 23 5.11 -4.73 -5.52
C GLY A 23 3.69 -4.74 -6.08
N GLY A 24 3.47 -5.34 -7.26
CA GLY A 24 2.16 -5.47 -7.88
C GLY A 24 1.25 -6.46 -7.14
N ASP A 25 1.79 -7.61 -6.73
CA ASP A 25 1.06 -8.62 -5.96
C ASP A 25 0.71 -8.10 -4.56
N SER A 26 1.59 -7.30 -3.96
CA SER A 26 1.32 -6.55 -2.74
C SER A 26 0.18 -5.56 -2.92
N PHE A 27 0.18 -4.76 -3.99
CA PHE A 27 -0.92 -3.85 -4.28
C PHE A 27 -2.25 -4.61 -4.41
N ALA A 28 -2.27 -5.69 -5.21
CA ALA A 28 -3.47 -6.48 -5.45
C ALA A 28 -4.00 -7.13 -4.17
N SER A 29 -3.12 -7.74 -3.36
CA SER A 29 -3.50 -8.37 -2.08
C SER A 29 -4.02 -7.35 -1.07
N GLY A 30 -3.37 -6.19 -0.93
CA GLY A 30 -3.83 -5.10 -0.07
C GLY A 30 -5.20 -4.55 -0.50
N LEU A 31 -5.42 -4.40 -1.81
CA LEU A 31 -6.70 -3.94 -2.35
C LEU A 31 -7.83 -4.95 -2.07
N ILE A 32 -7.60 -6.23 -2.37
CA ILE A 32 -8.57 -7.31 -2.11
C ILE A 32 -8.90 -7.36 -0.62
N TRP A 33 -7.89 -7.31 0.25
CA TRP A 33 -8.11 -7.34 1.69
C TRP A 33 -8.97 -6.17 2.18
N CYS A 34 -8.68 -4.94 1.74
CA CYS A 34 -9.48 -3.77 2.11
C CYS A 34 -10.93 -3.88 1.64
N MET A 35 -11.15 -4.33 0.40
CA MET A 35 -12.49 -4.53 -0.15
C MET A 35 -13.28 -5.58 0.65
N LEU A 36 -12.64 -6.70 1.01
CA LEU A 36 -13.26 -7.74 1.84
C LEU A 36 -13.49 -7.29 3.29
N SER A 37 -12.69 -6.35 3.78
CA SER A 37 -12.82 -5.76 5.12
C SER A 37 -13.84 -4.63 5.19
N GLY A 38 -14.52 -4.30 4.09
CA GLY A 38 -15.55 -3.25 4.03
C GLY A 38 -14.99 -1.83 4.03
N CYS A 39 -13.72 -1.63 3.64
CA CYS A 39 -13.17 -0.30 3.47
C CYS A 39 -13.89 0.45 2.33
N GLU A 40 -14.03 1.77 2.48
CA GLU A 40 -14.45 2.63 1.38
C GLU A 40 -13.45 2.61 0.22
N ASP A 41 -13.93 2.84 -1.00
CA ASP A 41 -13.13 2.70 -2.23
C ASP A 41 -11.82 3.51 -2.21
N GLN A 42 -11.86 4.75 -1.70
CA GLN A 42 -10.66 5.59 -1.57
C GLN A 42 -9.69 5.06 -0.51
N ALA A 43 -10.20 4.54 0.61
CA ALA A 43 -9.38 3.96 1.66
C ALA A 43 -8.69 2.68 1.18
N ALA A 44 -9.41 1.86 0.40
CA ALA A 44 -8.85 0.65 -0.21
C ALA A 44 -7.68 0.99 -1.16
N VAL A 45 -7.84 2.02 -1.99
CA VAL A 45 -6.77 2.48 -2.90
C VAL A 45 -5.57 3.05 -2.13
N ASN A 46 -5.81 3.84 -1.08
CA ASN A 46 -4.74 4.42 -0.27
C ASN A 46 -3.93 3.33 0.45
N PHE A 47 -4.61 2.38 1.08
CA PHE A 47 -3.99 1.26 1.78
C PHE A 47 -3.19 0.36 0.83
N ALA A 48 -3.79 -0.05 -0.29
CA ALA A 48 -3.13 -0.89 -1.28
C ALA A 48 -1.85 -0.24 -1.84
N ALA A 49 -1.91 1.06 -2.13
CA ALA A 49 -0.76 1.82 -2.60
C ALA A 49 0.33 1.96 -1.53
N ALA A 50 -0.04 2.21 -0.26
CA ALA A 50 0.91 2.27 0.85
C ALA A 50 1.59 0.91 1.09
N TYR A 51 0.81 -0.16 1.13
CA TYR A 51 1.29 -1.53 1.34
C TYR A 51 2.24 -1.98 0.23
N SER A 52 1.93 -1.60 -1.02
CA SER A 52 2.81 -1.81 -2.18
C SER A 52 4.08 -0.97 -2.12
N ALA A 53 3.98 0.31 -1.75
CA ALA A 53 5.14 1.19 -1.65
C ALA A 53 6.14 0.71 -0.59
N LEU A 54 5.65 0.26 0.57
CA LEU A 54 6.51 -0.29 1.62
C LEU A 54 7.11 -1.65 1.23
N CYS A 55 6.44 -2.45 0.39
CA CYS A 55 7.01 -3.67 -0.16
C CYS A 55 8.35 -3.41 -0.86
N HIS A 56 8.50 -2.26 -1.52
CA HIS A 56 9.74 -1.92 -2.22
C HIS A 56 10.96 -1.76 -1.31
N THR A 57 10.74 -1.56 -0.01
CA THR A 57 11.80 -1.47 1.00
C THR A 57 12.29 -2.84 1.48
N ILE A 58 11.62 -3.93 1.08
CA ILE A 58 11.89 -5.30 1.52
C ILE A 58 12.51 -6.07 0.35
N ARG A 59 13.46 -6.94 0.66
CA ARG A 59 14.11 -7.80 -0.33
C ARG A 59 13.26 -9.04 -0.62
N ASN A 60 13.21 -9.43 -1.90
CA ASN A 60 12.44 -10.56 -2.42
C ASN A 60 10.92 -10.30 -2.46
N ASP A 61 10.17 -11.34 -2.83
CA ASP A 61 8.75 -11.28 -3.18
C ASP A 61 7.78 -11.31 -1.98
N TRP A 62 8.30 -11.48 -0.76
CA TRP A 62 7.45 -11.53 0.44
C TRP A 62 7.26 -10.15 1.04
N ASN A 63 6.00 -9.71 1.10
CA ASN A 63 5.65 -8.50 1.83
C ASN A 63 5.53 -8.80 3.32
N LEU A 64 6.44 -8.23 4.12
CA LEU A 64 6.49 -8.33 5.58
C LEU A 64 5.94 -7.08 6.29
N VAL A 65 5.30 -6.18 5.54
CA VAL A 65 4.72 -4.93 6.08
C VAL A 65 3.54 -5.28 6.97
N SER A 66 3.47 -4.67 8.15
CA SER A 66 2.32 -4.82 9.02
C SER A 66 1.14 -4.00 8.51
N ARG A 67 -0.08 -4.38 8.92
CA ARG A 67 -1.28 -3.60 8.60
C ARG A 67 -1.14 -2.16 9.12
N GLU A 68 -0.64 -1.99 10.33
CA GLU A 68 -0.46 -0.71 11.00
C GLU A 68 0.55 0.19 10.28
N GLU A 69 1.63 -0.38 9.73
CA GLU A 69 2.60 0.37 8.92
C GLU A 69 1.98 0.90 7.64
N ALA A 70 1.19 0.08 6.95
CA ALA A 70 0.48 0.49 5.74
C ALA A 70 -0.62 1.53 6.03
N GLU A 71 -1.39 1.36 7.11
CA GLU A 71 -2.38 2.35 7.54
C GLU A 71 -1.72 3.69 7.93
N SER A 72 -0.59 3.64 8.63
CA SER A 72 0.19 4.82 9.01
C SER A 72 0.69 5.58 7.78
N LEU A 73 1.28 4.88 6.80
CA LEU A 73 1.74 5.51 5.57
C LEU A 73 0.57 6.05 4.73
N ALA A 74 -0.54 5.31 4.62
CA ALA A 74 -1.75 5.76 3.92
C ALA A 74 -2.37 7.02 4.52
N ALA A 75 -2.18 7.24 5.84
CA ALA A 75 -2.61 8.44 6.55
C ALA A 75 -1.61 9.62 6.46
N GLY A 76 -0.52 9.47 5.72
CA GLY A 76 0.51 10.52 5.55
C GLY A 76 1.68 10.44 6.52
N GLY A 77 1.87 9.30 7.19
CA GLY A 77 3.07 9.02 7.99
C GLY A 77 4.34 8.88 7.13
N ASP A 78 5.50 8.85 7.78
CA ASP A 78 6.79 8.61 7.12
C ASP A 78 6.90 7.15 6.66
N ALA A 79 7.51 6.92 5.50
CA ALA A 79 7.70 5.61 4.91
C ALA A 79 8.89 4.83 5.50
N ARG A 80 9.47 5.32 6.59
CA ARG A 80 10.43 4.53 7.37
C ARG A 80 9.70 3.41 8.09
N VAL A 81 9.96 2.20 7.61
CA VAL A 81 9.63 0.97 8.33
C VAL A 81 10.29 1.02 9.72
N ARG A 82 9.48 1.02 10.77
CA ARG A 82 9.96 1.05 12.16
C ARG A 82 10.05 -0.39 12.65
N ARG A 83 11.23 -0.99 12.51
CA ARG A 83 11.55 -2.33 13.03
C ARG A 83 12.43 -2.24 14.27
#